data_AF-A0A933CT21-F1
#
_entry.id   AF-A0A933CT21-F1
#
_cell.length_a   1.000
_cell.length_b   1.000
_cell.length_c   1.000
_cell.angle_alpha   90.00
_cell.angle_beta   90.00
_cell.angle_gamma   90.00
#
_symmetry.space_group_name_H-M   'P 1'
#
loop_
_entity.id
_entity.type
_entity.pdbx_description
1 polymer ?
#
loop_
_entity_poly.entity_id
_entity_poly.type
_entity_poly.pdbx_seq_one_letter_code
_entity_poly.pdbx_strand_id
1 'polypeptide(L)'
;MLAIKNLRNRLIAGEKIALNAVAFTPKPRSVSVEISHAGLEQMRMSDRLVRGDRFVIHPKVPRILELFMNVPDIHIWLINPPPAGFLRMEGPLAEPGDPAIRVDLMSGGESGPAKPATQ
;
A
#
# COMPACT_ATOMS: atom_id res chain seq x y z
N MET A 1 5.75 -2.57 4.77
CA MET A 1 4.46 -2.60 5.49
C MET A 1 4.54 -2.28 6.99
N LEU A 2 5.67 -2.54 7.66
CA LEU A 2 5.85 -2.27 9.10
C LEU A 2 5.55 -0.81 9.49
N ALA A 3 5.88 0.16 8.64
CA ALA A 3 5.63 1.58 8.91
C ALA A 3 4.15 1.92 9.10
N ILE A 4 3.27 1.55 8.16
CA ILE A 4 1.82 1.84 8.28
C ILE A 4 1.22 1.11 9.48
N LYS A 5 1.65 -0.12 9.76
CA LYS A 5 1.22 -0.85 10.96
C LYS A 5 1.53 -0.07 12.25
N ASN A 6 2.73 0.50 12.36
CA ASN A 6 3.14 1.27 13.53
C ASN A 6 2.45 2.64 13.63
N LEU A 7 2.07 3.22 12.48
CA LEU A 7 1.39 4.51 12.40
C LEU A 7 -0.14 4.39 12.45
N ARG A 8 -0.69 3.17 12.44
CA ARG A 8 -2.12 2.87 12.26
C ARG A 8 -3.03 3.69 13.18
N ASN A 9 -2.75 3.73 14.48
CA ASN A 9 -3.63 4.42 15.44
C ASN A 9 -3.74 5.92 15.15
N ARG A 10 -2.62 6.55 14.79
CA ARG A 10 -2.55 7.96 14.41
C ARG A 10 -3.30 8.23 13.10
N LEU A 11 -3.05 7.40 12.10
CA LEU A 11 -3.72 7.50 10.79
C LEU A 11 -5.24 7.31 10.93
N ILE A 12 -5.70 6.32 11.71
CA ILE A 12 -7.12 6.08 11.96
C ILE A 12 -7.77 7.24 12.73
N ALA A 13 -7.01 7.90 13.61
CA ALA A 13 -7.46 9.12 14.28
C ALA A 13 -7.55 10.35 13.33
N GLY A 14 -7.26 10.18 12.04
CA GLY A 14 -7.36 11.20 11.00
C GLY A 14 -6.06 11.95 10.75
N GLU A 15 -4.95 11.58 11.41
CA GLU A 15 -3.67 12.22 11.15
C GLU A 15 -3.18 11.90 9.72
N LYS A 16 -2.65 12.92 9.04
CA LYS A 16 -1.93 12.78 7.78
C LYS A 16 -0.45 12.87 8.05
N ILE A 17 0.31 11.84 7.68
CA ILE A 17 1.72 11.71 8.07
C ILE A 17 2.60 11.79 6.84
N ALA A 18 3.44 12.83 6.79
CA ALA A 18 4.48 12.98 5.77
C ALA A 18 5.69 12.09 6.10
N LEU A 19 6.18 11.37 5.10
CA LEU A 19 7.36 10.49 5.21
C LEU A 19 8.22 10.62 3.96
N ASN A 20 9.48 10.22 4.08
CA ASN A 20 10.35 9.96 2.93
C ASN A 20 10.30 8.45 2.63
N ALA A 21 9.89 8.11 1.41
CA ALA A 21 9.92 6.74 0.90
C ALA A 21 11.10 6.57 -0.05
N VAL A 22 11.62 5.34 -0.17
CA VAL A 22 12.65 4.99 -1.15
C VAL A 22 11.96 4.31 -2.33
N ALA A 23 12.06 4.90 -3.52
CA ALA A 23 11.65 4.26 -4.75
C ALA A 23 12.80 3.41 -5.31
N PHE A 24 12.53 2.11 -5.52
CA PHE A 24 13.50 1.12 -6.00
C PHE A 24 13.54 1.07 -7.53
N THR A 25 13.88 2.20 -8.15
CA THR A 25 14.20 2.30 -9.59
C THR A 25 15.67 1.98 -9.85
N PRO A 26 16.13 1.74 -11.11
CA PRO A 26 17.55 1.47 -11.39
C PRO A 26 18.53 2.48 -10.79
N LYS A 27 18.09 3.74 -10.64
CA LYS A 27 18.69 4.73 -9.74
C LYS A 27 17.74 4.96 -8.57
N PRO A 28 17.96 4.36 -7.38
CA PRO A 28 17.07 4.55 -6.23
C PRO A 28 17.00 6.02 -5.82
N ARG A 29 15.82 6.48 -5.43
CA ARG A 29 15.56 7.88 -5.09
C ARG A 29 14.66 8.01 -3.88
N SER A 30 14.95 8.97 -3.01
CA SER A 30 14.06 9.33 -1.90
C SER A 30 12.96 10.25 -2.42
N VAL A 31 11.71 9.90 -2.15
CA VAL A 31 10.53 10.66 -2.55
C VAL A 31 9.67 10.98 -1.33
N SER A 32 9.21 12.22 -1.23
CA SER A 32 8.27 12.62 -0.18
C SER A 32 6.89 12.06 -0.48
N VAL A 33 6.25 11.48 0.53
CA VAL A 33 4.89 10.95 0.45
C VAL A 33 4.07 11.38 1.65
N GLU A 34 2.77 11.48 1.51
CA GLU A 34 1.82 11.64 2.60
C GLU A 34 0.98 10.38 2.74
N ILE A 35 0.87 9.85 3.95
CA ILE A 35 0.02 8.70 4.24
C ILE A 35 -1.21 9.17 5.00
N SER A 36 -2.38 8.68 4.60
CA SER A 36 -3.65 8.95 5.26
C SER A 36 -4.53 7.71 5.34
N HIS A 37 -5.48 7.69 6.28
CA HIS A 37 -6.53 6.69 6.35
C HIS A 37 -7.74 7.14 5.52
N ALA A 38 -8.16 6.31 4.57
CA ALA A 38 -9.25 6.59 3.65
C ALA A 38 -10.56 5.86 3.99
N GLY A 39 -10.59 5.13 5.10
CA GLY A 39 -11.79 4.52 5.66
C GLY A 39 -11.77 3.00 5.73
N LEU A 40 -12.80 2.47 6.38
CA LEU A 40 -13.03 1.03 6.49
C LEU A 40 -13.81 0.53 5.28
N GLU A 41 -13.32 -0.51 4.62
CA GLU A 41 -13.95 -1.11 3.44
C GLU A 41 -14.18 -2.61 3.61
N GLN A 42 -15.28 -3.11 3.03
CA GLN A 42 -15.47 -4.55 2.84
C GLN A 42 -14.91 -4.95 1.48
N MET A 43 -13.97 -5.90 1.50
CA MET A 43 -13.36 -6.43 0.30
C MET A 43 -13.68 -7.90 0.12
N ARG A 44 -14.03 -8.28 -1.11
CA ARG A 44 -14.10 -9.69 -1.50
C ARG A 44 -12.68 -10.22 -1.68
N MET A 45 -12.29 -11.12 -0.79
CA MET A 45 -11.07 -11.90 -0.88
C MET A 45 -11.47 -13.34 -1.12
N SER A 46 -11.36 -13.76 -2.38
CA SER A 46 -11.75 -15.10 -2.83
C SER A 46 -13.21 -15.41 -2.50
N ASP A 47 -13.50 -16.35 -1.59
CA ASP A 47 -14.86 -16.73 -1.19
C ASP A 47 -15.41 -15.94 0.01
N ARG A 48 -14.61 -15.04 0.61
CA ARG A 48 -14.94 -14.33 1.86
C ARG A 48 -15.02 -12.82 1.67
N LEU A 49 -15.84 -12.17 2.49
CA LEU A 49 -15.81 -10.73 2.70
C LEU A 49 -14.95 -10.42 3.92
N VAL A 50 -13.92 -9.62 3.73
CA VAL A 50 -12.97 -9.22 4.78
C VAL A 50 -13.02 -7.71 4.95
N ARG A 51 -13.10 -7.24 6.19
CA ARG A 51 -13.01 -5.81 6.51
C ARG A 51 -11.55 -5.39 6.56
N GLY A 52 -11.23 -4.29 5.87
CA GLY A 52 -9.89 -3.71 5.88
C GLY A 52 -9.93 -2.20 6.01
N ASP A 53 -9.02 -1.66 6.82
CA ASP A 53 -8.75 -0.22 6.81
C ASP A 53 -7.92 0.09 5.56
N ARG A 54 -8.42 1.02 4.73
CA ARG A 54 -7.74 1.50 3.53
C ARG A 54 -6.84 2.67 3.89
N PHE A 55 -5.56 2.56 3.54
CA PHE A 55 -4.58 3.63 3.63
C PHE A 55 -4.17 4.07 2.24
N VAL A 56 -4.00 5.38 2.07
CA VAL A 56 -3.58 6.00 0.82
C VAL A 56 -2.21 6.61 1.04
N ILE A 57 -1.25 6.23 0.20
CA ILE A 57 0.06 6.87 0.09
C ILE A 57 -0.02 7.77 -1.13
N HIS A 58 -0.01 9.07 -0.86
CA HIS A 58 -0.06 10.12 -1.87
C HIS A 58 1.36 10.68 -2.10
N PRO A 59 1.96 10.46 -3.28
CA PRO A 59 3.26 11.01 -3.60
C PRO A 59 3.22 12.54 -3.66
N LYS A 60 4.12 13.21 -2.94
CA LYS A 60 4.28 14.66 -3.01
C LYS A 60 5.24 14.97 -4.15
N VAL A 61 4.69 15.36 -5.29
CA VAL A 61 5.47 15.90 -6.40
C VAL A 61 5.62 17.42 -6.25
N PRO A 62 6.75 18.00 -6.68
CA PRO A 62 6.85 19.45 -6.82
C PRO A 62 5.78 19.96 -7.80
N ARG A 63 5.08 21.04 -7.46
CA ARG A 63 3.98 21.62 -8.27
C ARG A 63 4.29 21.84 -9.76
N ILE A 64 5.55 22.08 -10.11
CA ILE A 64 5.98 22.27 -11.51
C ILE A 64 5.86 20.96 -12.31
N LEU A 65 6.03 19.80 -11.66
CA LEU A 65 5.93 18.47 -12.27
C LEU A 65 4.49 17.95 -12.31
N GLU A 66 3.59 18.45 -11.47
CA GLU A 66 2.16 18.08 -11.44
C GLU A 66 1.44 18.35 -12.77
N LEU A 67 1.84 19.38 -13.52
CA LEU A 67 1.23 19.68 -14.82
C LEU A 67 1.61 18.70 -15.93
N PHE A 68 2.71 17.95 -15.76
CA PHE A 68 3.28 17.09 -16.80
C PHE A 68 3.26 15.60 -16.43
N MET A 69 2.97 15.27 -15.16
CA MET A 69 2.92 13.90 -14.67
C MET A 69 1.76 13.71 -13.70
N ASN A 70 0.84 12.80 -14.05
CA ASN A 70 -0.14 12.30 -13.10
C ASN A 70 0.50 11.16 -12.31
N VAL A 71 0.79 11.37 -11.03
CA VAL A 71 1.35 10.33 -10.17
C VAL A 71 0.22 9.64 -9.42
N PRO A 72 -0.07 8.37 -9.71
CA PRO A 72 -1.16 7.66 -9.05
C PRO A 72 -0.86 7.39 -7.57
N ASP A 73 -1.90 7.42 -6.77
CA ASP A 73 -1.85 7.01 -5.37
C ASP A 73 -1.59 5.50 -5.23
N ILE A 74 -0.83 5.13 -4.20
CA ILE A 74 -0.70 3.74 -3.77
C ILE A 74 -1.69 3.48 -2.64
N HIS A 75 -2.52 2.46 -2.81
CA HIS A 75 -3.53 2.05 -1.84
C HIS A 75 -3.08 0.78 -1.14
N ILE A 76 -3.24 0.74 0.18
CA ILE A 76 -2.88 -0.41 1.01
C ILE A 76 -4.02 -0.70 1.97
N TRP A 77 -4.45 -1.95 2.02
CA TRP A 77 -5.46 -2.40 2.96
C TRP A 77 -4.83 -3.29 4.03
N LEU A 78 -5.18 -3.03 5.29
CA LEU A 78 -4.82 -3.85 6.44
C LEU A 78 -6.07 -4.43 7.10
N ILE A 79 -6.00 -5.69 7.55
CA ILE A 79 -7.12 -6.38 8.21
C ILE A 79 -7.62 -5.58 9.43
N ASN A 80 -8.96 -5.50 9.55
CA ASN A 80 -9.68 -4.95 10.69
C ASN A 80 -10.70 -5.99 11.24
N PRO A 81 -10.73 -6.26 12.55
CA PRO A 81 -9.97 -5.61 13.63
C PRO A 81 -8.49 -6.09 13.69
N PRO A 82 -7.62 -5.43 14.49
CA PRO A 82 -6.24 -5.89 14.73
C PRO A 82 -6.17 -7.35 15.21
N PRO A 83 -5.06 -8.07 14.97
CA PRO A 83 -3.76 -7.57 14.52
C PRO A 83 -3.72 -7.18 13.04
N ALA A 84 -2.95 -6.13 12.72
CA ALA A 84 -2.82 -5.63 11.36
C ALA A 84 -2.07 -6.65 10.47
N GLY A 85 -2.81 -7.44 9.70
CA GLY A 85 -2.29 -8.26 8.60
C GLY A 85 -2.39 -7.53 7.26
N PHE A 86 -1.46 -7.82 6.33
CA PHE A 86 -1.58 -7.40 4.93
C PHE A 86 -2.89 -7.95 4.35
N LEU A 87 -3.58 -7.17 3.51
CA LEU A 87 -4.76 -7.67 2.80
C LEU A 87 -4.63 -7.49 1.29
N ARG A 88 -4.36 -6.24 0.87
CA ARG A 88 -4.18 -5.86 -0.53
C ARG A 88 -3.25 -4.66 -0.64
N MET A 89 -2.57 -4.55 -1.77
CA MET A 89 -1.93 -3.32 -2.23
C MET A 89 -2.28 -3.10 -3.70
N GLU A 90 -2.57 -1.86 -4.07
CA GLU A 90 -2.80 -1.44 -5.46
C GLU A 90 -2.00 -0.17 -5.74
N GLY A 91 -1.35 -0.10 -6.90
CA GLY A 91 -0.57 1.08 -7.29
C GLY A 91 0.45 0.76 -8.40
N PRO A 92 1.21 1.76 -8.86
CA PRO A 92 2.27 1.55 -9.85
C PRO A 92 3.34 0.60 -9.33
N LEU A 93 3.98 -0.16 -10.24
CA LEU A 93 5.02 -1.12 -9.88
C LEU A 93 6.30 -0.45 -9.33
N ALA A 94 6.84 0.55 -10.04
CA ALA A 94 8.05 1.27 -9.62
C ALA A 94 8.02 2.76 -9.98
N GLU A 95 7.54 3.11 -11.18
CA GLU A 95 7.47 4.48 -11.69
C GLU A 95 6.03 4.96 -11.90
N PRO A 96 5.75 6.28 -11.88
CA PRO A 96 4.39 6.80 -12.02
C PRO A 96 3.64 6.37 -13.30
N GLY A 97 4.39 6.13 -14.38
CA GLY A 97 3.84 5.67 -15.67
C GLY A 97 3.70 4.15 -15.80
N ASP A 98 4.15 3.39 -14.80
CA ASP A 98 4.02 1.93 -14.84
C ASP A 98 2.56 1.51 -14.75
N PRO A 99 2.20 0.35 -15.32
CA PRO A 99 0.90 -0.27 -15.09
C PRO A 99 0.63 -0.43 -13.59
N ALA A 100 -0.60 -0.15 -13.18
CA ALA A 100 -1.04 -0.44 -11.83
C ALA A 100 -1.02 -1.97 -11.60
N ILE A 101 -0.29 -2.40 -10.58
CA ILE A 101 -0.29 -3.77 -10.09
C ILE A 101 -1.24 -3.90 -8.90
N ARG A 102 -1.78 -5.10 -8.73
CA ARG A 102 -2.52 -5.51 -7.54
C ARG A 102 -1.78 -6.67 -6.90
N VAL A 103 -1.47 -6.55 -5.62
CA VAL A 103 -0.93 -7.62 -4.79
C VAL A 103 -2.00 -7.99 -3.78
N ASP A 104 -2.47 -9.24 -3.87
CA ASP A 104 -3.49 -9.81 -2.98
C ASP A 104 -2.94 -10.97 -2.19
N LEU A 105 -3.54 -11.21 -1.01
CA LEU A 105 -3.45 -12.53 -0.40
C LEU A 105 -4.26 -13.52 -1.24
N MET A 106 -3.57 -14.47 -1.87
CA MET A 106 -4.22 -15.62 -2.50
C MET A 106 -4.91 -16.48 -1.44
N SER A 107 -6.13 -16.94 -1.72
CA SER A 107 -6.74 -18.00 -0.91
C SER A 107 -6.06 -19.33 -1.20
N GLY A 108 -5.42 -19.92 -0.20
CA GLY A 108 -4.94 -21.30 -0.28
C GLY A 108 -4.04 -21.68 0.89
N GLY A 109 -4.55 -22.55 1.77
CA GLY A 109 -3.77 -23.23 2.82
C GLY A 109 -3.09 -22.35 3.86
N GLU A 110 -2.41 -22.99 4.81
CA GLU A 110 -1.54 -22.29 5.76
C GLU A 110 -0.44 -21.54 4.99
N SER A 111 -0.30 -20.24 5.26
CA SER A 111 0.86 -19.46 4.80
C SER A 111 2.11 -19.99 5.49
N GLY A 112 2.91 -20.76 4.77
CA GLY A 112 4.24 -21.20 5.18
C GLY A 112 5.36 -20.38 4.52
N PRO A 113 6.61 -20.47 5.01
CA PRO A 113 7.75 -19.95 4.27
C PRO A 113 7.77 -20.54 2.86
N ALA A 114 8.08 -19.69 1.87
CA ALA A 114 8.24 -20.13 0.49
C ALA A 114 9.26 -21.27 0.45
N LYS A 115 8.81 -22.46 0.06
CA LYS A 115 9.71 -23.60 -0.18
C LYS A 115 10.22 -23.50 -1.61
N PRO A 116 11.54 -23.59 -1.86
CA PRO A 116 12.06 -23.67 -3.20
C PRO A 116 11.40 -24.83 -3.95
N ALA A 117 10.96 -24.61 -5.19
CA ALA A 117 10.62 -25.72 -6.06
C ALA A 117 11.94 -26.42 -6.45
N THR A 118 12.07 -27.70 -6.10
CA THR A 118 13.16 -28.52 -6.63
C THR A 118 12.86 -28.75 -8.11
N GLN A 119 13.78 -28.33 -8.98
CA GLN A 119 13.75 -28.64 -10.41
C GLN A 119 14.05 -30.11 -10.64
#